data_AF-A0A7K1L417-F1
#
_entry.id   AF-A0A7K1L417-F1
#
_cell.length_a   1.000
_cell.length_b   1.000
_cell.length_c   1.000
_cell.angle_alpha   90.00
_cell.angle_beta   90.00
_cell.angle_gamma   90.00
#
_symmetry.space_group_name_H-M   'P 1'
#
loop_
_entity.id
_entity.type
_entity.pdbx_description
1 polymer ?
#
loop_
_entity_poly.entity_id
_entity_poly.type
_entity_poly.pdbx_seq_one_letter_code
_entity_poly.pdbx_strand_id
1 'polypeptide(L)'
;MSDTGSRPAGPDDFIAELNAFYESCNRPPYRKLAEISEHLGELYGRRGLPVLSATAVFEVLAGRRKRAPTSAWVASFILCCQRRAWETGVRSSDPGIGTLPHWQSRLRAAQGAPPERAAPAAEGSAPAPRTAPEARSPVPLRLTAPQRVTIADYKEHGRELLDRAQEGDADAVYRIAVLLGTDPTRGAEAVALLIDAAAGGHPQALDLLDASPNGLDPRQAAEHAHRLGESAPTRDAALAYYQAAVGGGRFETAFKITEILQEAGDGPRR
;
A
#
# COMPACT_ATOMS: atom_id res chain seq x y z
N MET A 1 0.35 -25.36 -27.89
CA MET A 1 -0.31 -26.00 -26.73
C MET A 1 0.75 -26.24 -25.69
N SER A 2 0.97 -25.27 -24.81
CA SER A 2 1.82 -25.45 -23.63
C SER A 2 0.87 -25.70 -22.47
N ASP A 3 0.93 -26.92 -21.97
CA ASP A 3 0.43 -27.30 -20.66
C ASP A 3 1.18 -26.51 -19.56
N THR A 4 0.69 -26.59 -18.33
CA THR A 4 1.24 -26.08 -17.07
C THR A 4 0.54 -24.86 -16.48
N GLY A 5 -0.75 -25.04 -16.19
CA GLY A 5 -1.47 -24.29 -15.15
C GLY A 5 -1.04 -24.64 -13.72
N SER A 6 0.23 -25.00 -13.48
CA SER A 6 0.71 -25.24 -12.12
C SER A 6 0.61 -23.94 -11.33
N ARG A 7 -0.13 -23.98 -10.24
CA ARG A 7 -0.18 -22.94 -9.22
C ARG A 7 1.22 -22.82 -8.60
N PRO A 8 1.76 -21.60 -8.38
CA PRO A 8 2.98 -21.46 -7.60
C PRO A 8 2.69 -21.96 -6.19
N ALA A 9 3.48 -22.92 -5.72
CA ALA A 9 3.36 -23.54 -4.40
C ALA A 9 3.91 -22.63 -3.29
N GLY A 10 4.60 -21.54 -3.65
CA GLY A 10 5.05 -20.53 -2.69
C GLY A 10 5.68 -19.28 -3.33
N PRO A 11 6.24 -18.39 -2.49
CA PRO A 11 6.93 -17.18 -2.95
C PRO A 11 8.09 -17.47 -3.91
N ASP A 12 8.85 -18.54 -3.68
CA ASP A 12 10.00 -18.91 -4.50
C ASP A 12 9.59 -19.30 -5.92
N ASP A 13 8.46 -20.02 -6.07
CA ASP A 13 7.90 -20.35 -7.39
C ASP A 13 7.46 -19.11 -8.15
N PHE A 14 6.88 -18.12 -7.46
CA PHE A 14 6.51 -16.86 -8.08
C PHE A 14 7.75 -16.06 -8.53
N ILE A 15 8.83 -16.07 -7.76
CA ILE A 15 10.11 -15.47 -8.18
C ILE A 15 10.70 -16.23 -9.38
N ALA A 16 10.58 -17.56 -9.43
CA ALA A 16 10.99 -18.35 -10.59
C ALA A 16 10.19 -17.98 -11.85
N GLU A 17 8.87 -17.75 -11.73
CA GLU A 17 8.03 -17.25 -12.83
C GLU A 17 8.42 -15.85 -13.29
N LEU A 18 8.72 -14.94 -12.37
CA LEU A 18 9.21 -13.60 -12.72
C LEU A 18 10.53 -13.67 -13.48
N ASN A 19 11.44 -14.56 -13.06
CA ASN A 19 12.70 -14.79 -13.77
C ASN A 19 12.44 -15.38 -15.17
N ALA A 20 11.59 -16.39 -15.30
CA ALA A 20 11.24 -16.96 -16.61
C ALA A 20 10.63 -15.90 -17.54
N PHE A 21 9.79 -15.02 -17.01
CA PHE A 21 9.24 -13.91 -17.77
C PHE A 21 10.30 -12.88 -18.19
N TYR A 22 11.20 -12.51 -17.28
CA TYR A 22 12.33 -11.63 -17.56
C TYR A 22 13.24 -12.19 -18.66
N GLU A 23 13.50 -13.49 -18.62
CA GLU A 23 14.25 -14.20 -19.66
C GLU A 23 13.53 -14.19 -21.01
N SER A 24 12.22 -14.43 -21.02
CA SER A 24 11.39 -14.35 -22.24
C SER A 24 11.39 -12.95 -22.88
N CYS A 25 11.69 -11.91 -22.08
CA CYS A 25 11.85 -10.53 -22.55
C CYS A 25 13.28 -10.20 -23.02
N ASN A 26 14.13 -11.22 -23.22
CA ASN A 26 15.54 -11.11 -23.57
C ASN A 26 16.39 -10.36 -22.53
N ARG A 27 16.13 -10.63 -21.24
CA ARG A 27 16.93 -10.14 -20.09
C ARG A 27 17.27 -8.63 -20.19
N PRO A 28 16.26 -7.75 -20.25
CA PRO A 28 16.48 -6.32 -20.43
C PRO A 28 17.37 -5.75 -19.31
N PRO A 29 18.38 -4.92 -19.61
CA PRO A 29 19.29 -4.40 -18.58
C PRO A 29 18.54 -3.69 -17.45
N TYR A 30 18.88 -3.95 -16.19
CA TYR A 30 18.17 -3.37 -15.04
C TYR A 30 18.12 -1.85 -15.05
N ARG A 31 19.20 -1.19 -15.51
CA ARG A 31 19.24 0.26 -15.71
C ARG A 31 18.16 0.72 -16.69
N LYS A 32 17.91 -0.05 -17.76
CA LYS A 32 16.88 0.28 -18.74
C LYS A 32 15.48 0.08 -18.18
N LEU A 33 15.27 -0.92 -17.32
CA LEU A 33 13.99 -1.10 -16.62
C LEU A 33 13.69 0.07 -15.67
N ALA A 34 14.71 0.59 -14.98
CA ALA A 34 14.59 1.79 -14.15
C ALA A 34 14.20 3.02 -14.99
N GLU A 35 14.91 3.28 -16.09
CA GLU A 35 14.57 4.37 -17.02
C GLU A 35 13.13 4.27 -17.55
N ILE A 36 12.69 3.08 -17.99
CA ILE A 36 11.30 2.90 -18.47
C ILE A 36 10.29 3.12 -17.34
N SER A 37 10.62 2.74 -16.11
CA SER A 37 9.71 2.84 -14.97
C SER A 37 9.32 4.28 -14.63
N GLU A 38 10.19 5.25 -14.93
CA GLU A 38 9.93 6.69 -14.77
C GLU A 38 8.79 7.19 -15.69
N HIS A 39 8.60 6.54 -16.83
CA HIS A 39 7.64 6.95 -17.86
C HIS A 39 6.37 6.09 -17.92
N LEU A 40 6.18 5.11 -17.02
CA LEU A 40 5.04 4.20 -17.09
C LEU A 40 3.68 4.89 -16.99
N GLY A 41 3.60 5.98 -16.22
CA GLY A 41 2.36 6.76 -16.08
C GLY A 41 1.92 7.39 -17.39
N GLU A 42 2.87 7.88 -18.18
CA GLU A 42 2.63 8.47 -19.50
C GLU A 42 2.33 7.39 -20.54
N LEU A 43 3.10 6.30 -20.53
CA LEU A 43 2.99 5.22 -21.52
C LEU A 43 1.68 4.44 -21.42
N TYR A 44 1.16 4.24 -20.20
CA TYR A 44 0.01 3.36 -19.96
C TYR A 44 -1.17 4.04 -19.27
N GLY A 45 -1.10 5.35 -19.01
CA GLY A 45 -2.17 6.13 -18.38
C GLY A 45 -2.46 5.74 -16.92
N ARG A 46 -1.55 5.01 -16.26
CA ARG A 46 -1.75 4.49 -14.90
C ARG A 46 -0.89 5.25 -13.89
N ARG A 47 -1.54 5.97 -12.98
CA ARG A 47 -0.88 6.66 -11.86
C ARG A 47 -0.53 5.70 -10.73
N GLY A 48 0.47 6.06 -9.93
CA GLY A 48 0.86 5.31 -8.71
C GLY A 48 1.70 4.06 -8.96
N LEU A 49 2.24 3.87 -10.17
CA LEU A 49 3.24 2.83 -10.42
C LEU A 49 4.60 3.30 -9.87
N PRO A 50 5.28 2.50 -9.02
CA PRO A 50 6.57 2.88 -8.46
C PRO A 50 7.66 2.90 -9.53
N VAL A 51 8.56 3.87 -9.41
CA VAL A 51 9.84 3.87 -10.12
C VAL A 51 10.71 2.74 -9.55
N LEU A 52 11.24 1.91 -10.43
CA LEU A 52 12.09 0.78 -10.09
C LEU A 52 13.54 1.23 -9.98
N SER A 53 14.25 0.78 -8.95
CA SER A 53 15.72 0.89 -8.92
C SER A 53 16.35 -0.41 -9.45
N ALA A 54 17.48 -0.29 -10.14
CA ALA A 54 18.21 -1.45 -10.65
C ALA A 54 18.59 -2.44 -9.54
N THR A 55 18.98 -1.93 -8.37
CA THR A 55 19.29 -2.74 -7.19
C THR A 55 18.06 -3.50 -6.67
N ALA A 56 16.90 -2.85 -6.58
CA ALA A 56 15.68 -3.52 -6.13
C ALA A 56 15.24 -4.63 -7.09
N VAL A 57 15.37 -4.42 -8.40
CA VAL A 57 15.11 -5.45 -9.41
C VAL A 57 16.02 -6.65 -9.23
N PHE A 58 17.33 -6.41 -9.10
CA PHE A 58 18.28 -7.49 -8.84
C PHE A 58 17.98 -8.26 -7.55
N GLU A 59 17.72 -7.55 -6.44
CA GLU A 59 17.43 -8.20 -5.15
C GLU A 59 16.19 -9.09 -5.18
N VAL A 60 15.12 -8.64 -5.85
CA VAL A 60 13.88 -9.41 -5.99
C VAL A 60 14.11 -10.64 -6.87
N LEU A 61 14.70 -10.46 -8.05
CA LEU A 61 14.96 -11.58 -8.98
C LEU A 61 15.96 -12.60 -8.43
N ALA A 62 16.92 -12.16 -7.63
CA ALA A 62 17.87 -13.03 -6.95
C ALA A 62 17.31 -13.70 -5.69
N GLY A 63 16.02 -13.49 -5.34
CA GLY A 63 15.40 -14.06 -4.14
C GLY A 63 16.01 -13.56 -2.83
N ARG A 64 16.74 -12.43 -2.84
CA ARG A 64 17.45 -11.91 -1.66
C ARG A 64 16.55 -11.13 -0.71
N ARG A 65 15.34 -10.78 -1.14
CA ARG A 65 14.39 -10.06 -0.30
C ARG A 65 13.65 -11.04 0.62
N LYS A 66 13.65 -10.72 1.92
CA LYS A 66 12.88 -11.45 2.95
C LYS A 66 11.36 -11.35 2.75
N ARG A 67 10.90 -10.32 2.03
CA ARG A 67 9.47 -10.06 1.77
C ARG A 67 9.19 -10.23 0.29
N ALA A 68 8.02 -10.80 -0.02
CA ALA A 68 7.49 -10.88 -1.37
C ALA A 68 7.33 -9.46 -1.96
N PRO A 69 7.51 -9.29 -3.28
CA PRO A 69 7.29 -8.01 -3.94
C PRO A 69 5.83 -7.56 -3.83
N THR A 70 5.61 -6.25 -3.74
CA THR A 70 4.26 -5.67 -3.70
C THR A 70 3.57 -5.76 -5.06
N SER A 71 2.24 -5.66 -5.09
CA SER A 71 1.48 -5.70 -6.34
C SER A 71 1.86 -4.57 -7.30
N ALA A 72 2.09 -3.36 -6.78
CA ALA A 72 2.50 -2.21 -7.56
C ALA A 72 3.90 -2.41 -8.17
N TRP A 73 4.83 -2.97 -7.39
CA TRP A 73 6.16 -3.29 -7.88
C TRP A 73 6.13 -4.33 -9.01
N VAL A 74 5.35 -5.41 -8.84
CA VAL A 74 5.18 -6.44 -9.88
C VAL A 74 4.60 -5.80 -11.14
N ALA A 75 3.59 -4.95 -11.02
CA ALA A 75 3.01 -4.26 -12.18
C ALA A 75 4.04 -3.41 -12.93
N SER A 76 4.83 -2.59 -12.24
CA SER A 76 5.90 -1.81 -12.86
C SER A 76 6.92 -2.71 -13.56
N PHE A 77 7.37 -3.78 -12.90
CA PHE A 77 8.36 -4.70 -13.45
C PHE A 77 7.88 -5.38 -14.73
N ILE A 78 6.66 -5.88 -14.73
CA ILE A 78 6.05 -6.55 -15.88
C ILE A 78 5.92 -5.58 -17.06
N LEU A 79 5.40 -4.37 -16.83
CA LEU A 79 5.24 -3.36 -17.88
C LEU A 79 6.58 -2.91 -18.47
N CYS A 80 7.61 -2.72 -17.64
CA CYS A 80 8.95 -2.36 -18.13
C CYS A 80 9.55 -3.46 -19.01
N CYS A 81 9.41 -4.74 -18.61
CA CYS A 81 9.91 -5.86 -19.40
C CYS A 81 9.17 -6.00 -20.73
N GLN A 82 7.84 -5.86 -20.72
CA GLN A 82 7.01 -5.91 -21.94
C GLN A 82 7.36 -4.81 -22.91
N ARG A 83 7.44 -3.58 -22.40
CA ARG A 83 7.82 -2.41 -23.18
C ARG A 83 9.16 -2.62 -23.84
N ARG A 84 10.16 -3.07 -23.07
CA ARG A 84 11.51 -3.26 -23.58
C ARG A 84 11.58 -4.38 -24.63
N ALA A 85 10.87 -5.48 -24.40
CA ALA A 85 10.82 -6.58 -25.35
C ALA A 85 10.13 -6.18 -26.68
N TRP A 86 9.14 -5.30 -26.62
CA TRP A 86 8.54 -4.71 -27.82
C TRP A 86 9.50 -3.74 -28.53
N GLU A 87 10.16 -2.83 -27.80
CA GLU A 87 11.14 -1.87 -28.35
C GLU A 87 12.33 -2.55 -29.05
N THR A 88 12.74 -3.73 -28.60
CA THR A 88 13.83 -4.50 -29.20
C THR A 88 13.39 -5.53 -30.24
N GLY A 89 12.08 -5.63 -30.52
CA GLY A 89 11.53 -6.58 -31.48
C GLY A 89 11.49 -8.04 -31.00
N VAL A 90 11.79 -8.31 -29.73
CA VAL A 90 11.62 -9.65 -29.11
C VAL A 90 10.14 -10.03 -29.09
N ARG A 91 9.26 -9.03 -28.95
CA ARG A 91 7.80 -9.19 -29.07
C ARG A 91 7.26 -8.33 -30.19
N SER A 92 6.32 -8.88 -30.97
CA SER A 92 5.63 -8.19 -32.05
C SER A 92 4.63 -7.13 -31.56
N SER A 93 4.11 -7.28 -30.35
CA SER A 93 3.15 -6.36 -29.74
C SER A 93 3.41 -6.16 -28.25
N ASP A 94 3.19 -4.93 -27.78
CA ASP A 94 3.17 -4.58 -26.37
C ASP A 94 1.76 -4.84 -25.79
N PRO A 95 1.57 -5.86 -24.92
CA PRO A 95 0.26 -6.16 -24.36
C PRO A 95 -0.16 -5.17 -23.24
N GLY A 96 0.79 -4.37 -22.73
CA GLY A 96 0.59 -3.42 -21.64
C GLY A 96 -0.20 -3.97 -20.45
N ILE A 97 -1.15 -3.15 -19.99
CA ILE A 97 -1.90 -3.41 -18.75
C ILE A 97 -2.79 -4.65 -18.80
N GLY A 98 -3.10 -5.19 -19.98
CA GLY A 98 -3.98 -6.36 -20.14
C GLY A 98 -3.45 -7.63 -19.49
N THR A 99 -2.14 -7.70 -19.23
CA THR A 99 -1.50 -8.86 -18.58
C THR A 99 -1.49 -8.78 -17.06
N LEU A 100 -1.75 -7.61 -16.47
CA LEU A 100 -1.59 -7.39 -15.03
C LEU A 100 -2.55 -8.21 -14.16
N PRO A 101 -3.84 -8.41 -14.51
CA PRO A 101 -4.74 -9.24 -13.71
C PRO A 101 -4.22 -10.68 -13.52
N HIS A 102 -3.59 -11.25 -14.55
CA HIS A 102 -2.97 -12.57 -14.47
C HIS A 102 -1.84 -12.59 -13.44
N TRP A 103 -0.88 -11.66 -13.55
CA TRP A 103 0.24 -11.54 -12.61
C TRP A 103 -0.20 -11.27 -11.16
N GLN A 104 -1.23 -10.44 -10.97
CA GLN A 104 -1.81 -10.19 -9.65
C GLN A 104 -2.48 -11.44 -9.07
N SER A 105 -3.09 -12.28 -9.91
CA SER A 105 -3.63 -13.57 -9.48
C SER A 105 -2.52 -14.53 -9.03
N ARG A 106 -1.40 -14.59 -9.78
CA ARG A 106 -0.24 -15.43 -9.42
C ARG A 106 0.40 -14.97 -8.10
N LEU A 107 0.59 -13.66 -7.92
CA LEU A 107 1.12 -13.09 -6.68
C LEU A 107 0.23 -13.43 -5.48
N ARG A 108 -1.09 -13.25 -5.60
CA ARG A 108 -2.05 -13.61 -4.53
C ARG A 108 -2.01 -15.12 -4.21
N ALA A 109 -1.90 -15.97 -5.22
CA ALA A 109 -1.80 -17.42 -5.02
C ALA A 109 -0.52 -17.80 -4.25
N ALA A 110 0.60 -17.15 -4.55
CA ALA A 110 1.88 -17.35 -3.87
C ALA A 110 1.90 -16.80 -2.44
N GLN A 111 1.22 -15.67 -2.20
CA GLN A 111 1.08 -15.08 -0.85
C GLN A 111 0.10 -15.86 0.04
N GLY A 112 -0.91 -16.50 -0.55
CA GLY A 112 -1.92 -17.27 0.17
C GLY A 112 -1.56 -18.74 0.38
N ALA A 113 -0.44 -19.23 -0.17
CA ALA A 113 0.03 -20.59 0.08
C ALA A 113 0.53 -20.68 1.53
N PRO A 114 -0.05 -21.54 2.39
CA PRO A 114 0.51 -21.82 3.70
C PRO A 114 1.95 -22.27 3.51
N PRO A 115 2.93 -21.81 4.32
CA PRO A 115 4.30 -22.27 4.20
C PRO A 115 4.28 -23.79 4.34
N GLU A 116 4.60 -24.48 3.26
CA GLU A 116 4.64 -25.92 3.19
C GLU A 116 5.60 -26.38 4.29
N ARG A 117 5.04 -26.83 5.41
CA ARG A 117 5.81 -27.35 6.54
C ARG A 117 6.62 -28.50 5.98
N ALA A 118 7.92 -28.28 5.80
CA ALA A 118 8.90 -29.31 5.54
C ALA A 118 8.58 -30.50 6.46
N ALA A 119 8.11 -31.58 5.85
CA ALA A 119 7.77 -32.79 6.58
C ALA A 119 9.06 -33.30 7.24
N PRO A 120 9.12 -33.43 8.58
CA PRO A 120 10.12 -34.30 9.16
C PRO A 120 9.72 -35.73 8.77
N ALA A 121 10.67 -36.46 8.18
CA ALA A 121 10.53 -37.90 8.03
C ALA A 121 10.16 -38.51 9.40
N ALA A 122 9.16 -39.38 9.38
CA ALA A 122 8.73 -40.20 10.52
C ALA A 122 9.94 -40.82 11.24
N GLU A 123 9.98 -40.86 12.57
CA GLU A 123 9.31 -41.92 13.32
C GLU A 123 8.73 -41.43 14.66
N GLY A 124 7.55 -41.96 15.00
CA GLY A 124 7.15 -42.18 16.39
C GLY A 124 6.09 -41.23 16.95
N SER A 125 4.89 -41.79 17.10
CA SER A 125 3.80 -41.35 17.98
C SER A 125 2.87 -40.24 17.48
N ALA A 126 1.63 -40.66 17.30
CA ALA A 126 0.45 -39.86 16.97
C ALA A 126 0.29 -38.63 17.87
N PRO A 127 -0.20 -37.51 17.30
CA PRO A 127 -0.93 -36.52 18.07
C PRO A 127 -2.34 -36.28 17.53
N ALA A 128 -3.23 -36.05 18.51
CA ALA A 128 -4.64 -35.69 18.45
C ALA A 128 -5.02 -34.64 17.38
N PRO A 129 -6.32 -34.58 16.99
CA PRO A 129 -6.82 -33.64 15.97
C PRO A 129 -6.56 -32.20 16.38
N ARG A 130 -5.77 -31.49 15.57
CA ARG A 130 -5.54 -30.06 15.72
C ARG A 130 -6.75 -29.31 15.16
N THR A 131 -7.53 -28.76 16.08
CA THR A 131 -8.56 -27.76 15.84
C THR A 131 -8.00 -26.62 14.96
N ALA A 132 -8.79 -26.22 13.97
CA ALA A 132 -8.51 -25.10 13.07
C ALA A 132 -8.22 -23.82 13.86
N PRO A 133 -7.37 -22.90 13.34
CA PRO A 133 -7.16 -21.61 13.97
C PRO A 133 -8.48 -20.83 13.93
N GLU A 134 -9.11 -20.68 15.10
CA GLU A 134 -10.19 -19.73 15.30
C GLU A 134 -9.76 -18.36 14.79
N ALA A 135 -10.63 -17.77 13.96
CA ALA A 135 -10.54 -16.38 13.57
C ALA A 135 -10.41 -15.55 14.85
N ARG A 136 -9.21 -15.01 15.09
CA ARG A 136 -8.97 -14.10 16.21
C ARG A 136 -9.96 -12.95 16.08
N SER A 137 -10.92 -12.90 17.00
CA SER A 137 -11.76 -11.72 17.17
C SER A 137 -10.88 -10.48 17.23
N PRO A 138 -11.23 -9.40 16.52
CA PRO A 138 -10.43 -8.19 16.53
C PRO A 138 -10.31 -7.70 17.97
N VAL A 139 -9.08 -7.63 18.47
CA VAL A 139 -8.82 -7.02 19.77
C VAL A 139 -9.19 -5.54 19.62
N PRO A 140 -10.10 -4.98 20.44
CA PRO A 140 -10.50 -3.58 20.32
C PRO A 140 -9.27 -2.69 20.42
N LEU A 141 -9.05 -1.86 19.40
CA LEU A 141 -7.93 -0.93 19.40
C LEU A 141 -8.05 0.01 20.59
N ARG A 142 -7.02 0.07 21.43
CA ARG A 142 -6.98 1.00 22.56
C ARG A 142 -6.08 2.17 22.23
N LEU A 143 -6.67 3.23 21.70
CA LEU A 143 -6.02 4.54 21.58
C LEU A 143 -5.60 5.02 22.98
N THR A 144 -4.38 5.55 23.09
CA THR A 144 -3.88 6.12 24.34
C THR A 144 -4.64 7.42 24.68
N ALA A 145 -4.62 7.85 25.95
CA ALA A 145 -5.27 9.12 26.32
C ALA A 145 -4.69 10.33 25.55
N PRO A 146 -3.35 10.47 25.37
CA PRO A 146 -2.77 11.55 24.56
C PRO A 146 -3.21 11.54 23.09
N GLN A 147 -3.39 10.36 22.49
CA GLN A 147 -3.90 10.24 21.11
C GLN A 147 -5.33 10.78 21.01
N ARG A 148 -6.19 10.37 21.93
CA ARG A 148 -7.60 10.80 21.96
C ARG A 148 -7.75 12.32 22.12
N VAL A 149 -6.95 12.94 22.98
CA VAL A 149 -6.95 14.39 23.16
C VAL A 149 -6.59 15.10 21.86
N THR A 150 -5.49 14.69 21.21
CA THR A 150 -5.05 15.31 19.96
C THR A 150 -6.03 15.12 18.82
N ILE A 151 -6.67 13.97 18.72
CA ILE A 151 -7.71 13.76 17.70
C ILE A 151 -8.95 14.59 18.00
N ALA A 152 -9.32 14.78 19.27
CA ALA A 152 -10.44 15.62 19.66
C ALA A 152 -10.23 17.12 19.34
N ASP A 153 -8.99 17.58 19.15
CA ASP A 153 -8.69 18.95 18.71
C ASP A 153 -9.23 19.24 17.29
N TYR A 154 -9.46 18.20 16.49
CA TYR A 154 -10.15 18.28 15.19
C TYR A 154 -11.69 18.33 15.31
N LYS A 155 -12.21 18.71 16.48
CA LYS A 155 -13.63 18.99 16.76
C LYS A 155 -14.55 17.78 16.49
N GLU A 156 -15.72 18.00 15.89
CA GLU A 156 -16.76 16.99 15.65
C GLU A 156 -16.24 15.82 14.82
N HIS A 157 -15.55 16.10 13.71
CA HIS A 157 -14.91 15.07 12.89
C HIS A 157 -13.92 14.20 13.67
N GLY A 158 -13.11 14.82 14.54
CA GLY A 158 -12.21 14.09 15.43
C GLY A 158 -12.95 13.11 16.35
N ARG A 159 -14.08 13.54 16.94
CA ARG A 159 -14.90 12.69 17.82
C ARG A 159 -15.55 11.53 17.07
N GLU A 160 -16.11 11.79 15.89
CA GLU A 160 -16.69 10.74 15.04
C GLU A 160 -15.66 9.66 14.66
N LEU A 161 -14.42 10.06 14.36
CA LEU A 161 -13.33 9.13 14.09
C LEU A 161 -13.00 8.27 15.32
N LEU A 162 -12.96 8.87 16.52
CA LEU A 162 -12.70 8.14 17.76
C LEU A 162 -13.77 7.10 18.05
N ASP A 163 -15.05 7.46 17.87
CA ASP A 163 -16.18 6.55 18.10
C ASP A 163 -16.13 5.35 17.12
N ARG A 164 -15.95 5.62 15.81
CA ARG A 164 -15.80 4.57 14.79
C ARG A 164 -14.59 3.68 15.02
N ALA A 165 -13.44 4.26 15.41
CA ALA A 165 -12.24 3.48 15.71
C ALA A 165 -12.44 2.57 16.93
N GLN A 166 -13.21 3.02 17.93
CA GLN A 166 -13.57 2.20 19.09
C GLN A 166 -14.50 1.03 18.72
N GLU A 167 -15.32 1.18 17.68
CA GLU A 167 -16.13 0.11 17.07
C GLU A 167 -15.32 -0.84 16.17
N GLY A 168 -14.02 -0.58 15.96
CA GLY A 168 -13.13 -1.41 15.17
C GLY A 168 -13.09 -1.07 13.67
N ASP A 169 -13.57 0.11 13.28
CA ASP A 169 -13.54 0.57 11.90
C ASP A 169 -12.10 0.87 11.41
N ALA A 170 -11.59 0.03 10.51
CA ALA A 170 -10.24 0.15 9.97
C ALA A 170 -9.99 1.45 9.18
N ASP A 171 -11.02 2.02 8.52
CA ASP A 171 -10.91 3.33 7.82
C ASP A 171 -10.76 4.47 8.85
N ALA A 172 -11.50 4.41 9.96
CA ALA A 172 -11.36 5.39 11.02
C ALA A 172 -9.96 5.34 11.67
N VAL A 173 -9.46 4.12 11.96
CA VAL A 173 -8.09 3.94 12.49
C VAL A 173 -7.04 4.47 11.52
N TYR A 174 -7.18 4.17 10.23
CA TYR A 174 -6.29 4.70 9.20
C TYR A 174 -6.28 6.24 9.16
N ARG A 175 -7.46 6.87 9.19
CA ARG A 175 -7.59 8.33 9.19
C ARG A 175 -6.98 8.97 10.42
N ILE A 176 -7.16 8.38 11.60
CA ILE A 176 -6.49 8.82 12.84
C ILE A 176 -4.97 8.73 12.70
N ALA A 177 -4.47 7.62 12.14
CA ALA A 177 -3.05 7.43 11.92
C ALA A 177 -2.46 8.50 10.98
N VAL A 178 -3.19 8.86 9.92
CA VAL A 178 -2.80 9.96 9.02
C VAL A 178 -2.74 11.30 9.76
N LEU A 179 -3.75 11.63 10.57
CA LEU A 179 -3.79 12.89 11.35
C LEU A 179 -2.66 12.98 12.39
N LEU A 180 -2.30 11.87 13.04
CA LEU A 180 -1.15 11.84 13.96
C LEU A 180 0.18 11.85 13.20
N GLY A 181 0.23 11.21 12.04
CA GLY A 181 1.43 11.08 11.23
C GLY A 181 1.96 12.39 10.67
N THR A 182 1.14 13.44 10.60
CA THR A 182 1.60 14.78 10.20
C THR A 182 2.44 15.47 11.27
N ASP A 183 2.42 15.00 12.53
CA ASP A 183 3.33 15.44 13.59
C ASP A 183 4.58 14.55 13.64
N PRO A 184 5.79 15.10 13.38
CA PRO A 184 7.04 14.33 13.39
C PRO A 184 7.33 13.64 14.73
N THR A 185 6.80 14.17 15.83
CA THR A 185 7.02 13.60 17.17
C THR A 185 6.17 12.35 17.42
N ARG A 186 5.14 12.10 16.59
CA ARG A 186 4.17 11.01 16.76
C ARG A 186 4.25 9.94 15.68
N GLY A 187 5.30 9.94 14.85
CA GLY A 187 5.46 8.99 13.76
C GLY A 187 5.38 7.52 14.19
N ALA A 188 5.98 7.16 15.33
CA ALA A 188 5.93 5.79 15.85
C ALA A 188 4.49 5.35 16.24
N GLU A 189 3.73 6.26 16.84
CA GLU A 189 2.33 6.01 17.19
C GLU A 189 1.45 5.85 15.95
N ALA A 190 1.65 6.71 14.95
CA ALA A 190 0.95 6.62 13.68
C ALA A 190 1.26 5.30 12.95
N VAL A 191 2.51 4.84 12.94
CA VAL A 191 2.89 3.54 12.35
C VAL A 191 2.16 2.38 13.03
N ALA A 192 2.05 2.38 14.37
CA ALA A 192 1.33 1.33 15.09
C ALA A 192 -0.14 1.27 14.65
N LEU A 193 -0.80 2.42 14.53
CA LEU A 193 -2.19 2.50 14.06
C LEU A 193 -2.34 2.12 12.58
N LEU A 194 -1.36 2.41 11.72
CA LEU A 194 -1.38 1.93 10.34
C LEU A 194 -1.27 0.40 10.26
N ILE A 195 -0.46 -0.23 11.12
CA ILE A 195 -0.37 -1.70 11.20
C ILE A 195 -1.72 -2.28 11.60
N ASP A 196 -2.37 -1.66 12.58
CA ASP A 196 -3.69 -2.05 13.05
C ASP A 196 -4.77 -1.88 11.97
N ALA A 197 -4.79 -0.75 11.27
CA ALA A 197 -5.71 -0.52 10.15
C ALA A 197 -5.47 -1.51 9.00
N ALA A 198 -4.20 -1.83 8.70
CA ALA A 198 -3.84 -2.83 7.71
C ALA A 198 -4.30 -4.24 8.12
N ALA A 199 -4.16 -4.60 9.40
CA ALA A 199 -4.68 -5.85 9.94
C ALA A 199 -6.22 -5.91 9.87
N GLY A 200 -6.89 -4.76 10.00
CA GLY A 200 -8.32 -4.59 9.76
C GLY A 200 -8.73 -4.56 8.28
N GLY A 201 -7.79 -4.71 7.34
CA GLY A 201 -8.06 -4.79 5.91
C GLY A 201 -8.08 -3.46 5.16
N HIS A 202 -7.61 -2.36 5.75
CA HIS A 202 -7.56 -1.07 5.06
C HIS A 202 -6.42 -1.04 4.01
N PRO A 203 -6.72 -0.97 2.69
CA PRO A 203 -5.71 -1.17 1.65
C PRO A 203 -4.63 -0.08 1.63
N GLN A 204 -5.03 1.19 1.83
CA GLN A 204 -4.09 2.31 1.79
C GLN A 204 -3.15 2.37 3.00
N ALA A 205 -3.46 1.64 4.09
CA ALA A 205 -2.60 1.60 5.26
C ALA A 205 -1.31 0.82 4.95
N LEU A 206 -1.42 -0.29 4.22
CA LEU A 206 -0.27 -1.05 3.72
C LEU A 206 0.56 -0.24 2.73
N ASP A 207 -0.08 0.41 1.76
CA ASP A 207 0.62 1.25 0.78
C ASP A 207 1.46 2.34 1.47
N LEU A 208 0.90 2.97 2.51
CA LEU A 208 1.60 4.01 3.27
C LEU A 208 2.76 3.43 4.11
N LEU A 209 2.59 2.27 4.75
CA LEU A 209 3.66 1.59 5.47
C LEU A 209 4.81 1.16 4.54
N ASP A 210 4.47 0.65 3.35
CA ASP A 210 5.45 0.20 2.37
C ASP A 210 6.23 1.38 1.76
N ALA A 211 5.61 2.56 1.66
CA ALA A 211 6.25 3.78 1.19
C ALA A 211 7.26 4.37 2.20
N SER A 212 7.14 4.03 3.49
CA SER A 212 7.97 4.59 4.58
C SER A 212 8.65 3.49 5.43
N PRO A 213 9.61 2.72 4.86
CA PRO A 213 10.21 1.57 5.53
C PRO A 213 11.02 1.91 6.80
N ASN A 214 11.43 3.17 6.94
CA ASN A 214 12.22 3.67 8.08
C ASN A 214 11.37 4.48 9.09
N GLY A 215 10.03 4.36 9.03
CA GLY A 215 9.10 5.17 9.80
C GLY A 215 8.35 6.15 8.90
N LEU A 216 7.17 6.58 9.37
CA LEU A 216 6.27 7.44 8.60
C LEU A 216 6.85 8.85 8.43
N ASP A 217 7.06 9.26 7.17
CA ASP A 217 7.43 10.64 6.83
C ASP A 217 6.21 11.56 6.98
N PRO A 218 6.28 12.64 7.79
CA PRO A 218 5.19 13.60 7.94
C PRO A 218 4.70 14.20 6.62
N ARG A 219 5.58 14.34 5.62
CA ARG A 219 5.17 14.85 4.30
C ARG A 219 4.29 13.85 3.56
N GLN A 220 4.59 12.56 3.65
CA GLN A 220 3.74 11.52 3.06
C GLN A 220 2.39 11.45 3.78
N ALA A 221 2.39 11.54 5.12
CA ALA A 221 1.13 11.65 5.88
C ALA A 221 0.32 12.90 5.45
N ALA A 222 0.98 14.04 5.23
CA ALA A 222 0.34 15.27 4.75
C ALA A 222 -0.25 15.13 3.33
N GLU A 223 0.40 14.38 2.45
CA GLU A 223 -0.15 14.08 1.12
C GLU A 223 -1.43 13.26 1.20
N HIS A 224 -1.46 12.25 2.08
CA HIS A 224 -2.67 11.47 2.34
C HIS A 224 -3.78 12.31 3.00
N ALA A 225 -3.44 13.14 3.99
CA ALA A 225 -4.37 14.06 4.63
C ALA A 225 -5.03 14.97 3.57
N HIS A 226 -4.24 15.61 2.71
CA HIS A 226 -4.77 16.44 1.64
C HIS A 226 -5.75 15.68 0.72
N ARG A 227 -5.43 14.45 0.30
CA ARG A 227 -6.34 13.62 -0.53
C ARG A 227 -7.65 13.28 0.21
N LEU A 228 -7.58 13.04 1.52
CA LEU A 228 -8.77 12.84 2.35
C LEU A 228 -9.60 14.13 2.43
N GLY A 229 -8.96 15.29 2.49
CA GLY A 229 -9.62 16.60 2.42
C GLY A 229 -10.40 16.81 1.12
N GLU A 230 -9.79 16.49 -0.04
CA GLU A 230 -10.43 16.61 -1.36
C GLU A 230 -11.67 15.72 -1.53
N SER A 231 -11.74 14.62 -0.79
CA SER A 231 -12.84 13.64 -0.87
C SER A 231 -13.73 13.62 0.37
N ALA A 232 -13.55 14.59 1.28
CA ALA A 232 -14.27 14.64 2.53
C ALA A 232 -15.77 14.92 2.31
N PRO A 233 -16.67 14.21 3.01
CA PRO A 233 -18.12 14.36 2.81
C PRO A 233 -18.67 15.65 3.41
N THR A 234 -17.95 16.27 4.34
CA THR A 234 -18.36 17.49 5.04
C THR A 234 -17.22 18.51 5.03
N ARG A 235 -17.59 19.78 5.17
CA ARG A 235 -16.62 20.89 5.26
C ARG A 235 -15.73 20.77 6.48
N ASP A 236 -16.27 20.34 7.62
CA ASP A 236 -15.50 20.18 8.86
C ASP A 236 -14.45 19.07 8.74
N ALA A 237 -14.81 17.94 8.10
CA ALA A 237 -13.86 16.88 7.80
C ALA A 237 -12.77 17.36 6.83
N ALA A 238 -13.14 18.09 5.77
CA ALA A 238 -12.19 18.66 4.83
C ALA A 238 -11.19 19.60 5.54
N LEU A 239 -11.71 20.50 6.38
CA LEU A 239 -10.93 21.46 7.14
C LEU A 239 -9.93 20.76 8.07
N ALA A 240 -10.36 19.72 8.81
CA ALA A 240 -9.50 18.95 9.69
C ALA A 240 -8.29 18.34 8.94
N TYR A 241 -8.55 17.71 7.79
CA TYR A 241 -7.50 17.10 7.00
C TYR A 241 -6.56 18.12 6.34
N TYR A 242 -7.09 19.25 5.88
CA TYR A 242 -6.26 20.32 5.31
C TYR A 242 -5.38 20.98 6.39
N GLN A 243 -5.89 21.17 7.60
CA GLN A 243 -5.09 21.64 8.74
C GLN A 243 -3.95 20.68 9.06
N ALA A 244 -4.24 19.37 9.11
CA ALA A 244 -3.21 18.35 9.31
C ALA A 244 -2.16 18.37 8.19
N ALA A 245 -2.60 18.46 6.93
CA ALA A 245 -1.69 18.54 5.78
C ALA A 245 -0.74 19.74 5.86
N VAL A 246 -1.24 20.93 6.25
CA VAL A 246 -0.40 22.11 6.49
C VAL A 246 0.59 21.85 7.62
N GLY A 247 0.15 21.22 8.72
CA GLY A 247 1.02 20.85 9.86
C GLY A 247 2.16 19.90 9.47
N GLY A 248 1.91 18.97 8.55
CA GLY A 248 2.93 18.06 8.00
C GLY A 248 3.78 18.67 6.86
N GLY A 249 3.68 19.98 6.61
CA GLY A 249 4.54 20.72 5.70
C GLY A 249 4.01 20.95 4.29
N ARG A 250 2.71 20.68 4.05
CA ARG A 250 2.05 20.86 2.74
C ARG A 250 1.35 22.22 2.62
N PHE A 251 2.15 23.29 2.65
CA PHE A 251 1.67 24.67 2.80
C PHE A 251 0.77 25.17 1.67
N GLU A 252 0.84 24.61 0.47
CA GLU A 252 -0.07 24.94 -0.63
C GLU A 252 -1.54 24.65 -0.30
N THR A 253 -1.77 23.76 0.68
CA THR A 253 -3.11 23.41 1.17
C THR A 253 -3.76 24.55 1.97
N ALA A 254 -3.00 25.56 2.41
CA ALA A 254 -3.53 26.68 3.16
C ALA A 254 -4.59 27.48 2.37
N PHE A 255 -4.49 27.54 1.03
CA PHE A 255 -5.48 28.20 0.19
C PHE A 255 -6.85 27.52 0.28
N LYS A 256 -6.89 26.18 0.41
CA LYS A 256 -8.14 25.42 0.57
C LYS A 256 -8.83 25.72 1.89
N ILE A 257 -8.05 25.91 2.96
CA ILE A 257 -8.59 26.35 4.25
C ILE A 257 -9.26 27.72 4.11
N THR A 258 -8.60 28.68 3.45
CA THR A 258 -9.17 30.01 3.26
C THR A 258 -10.44 30.01 2.41
N GLU A 259 -10.49 29.18 1.36
CA GLU A 259 -11.66 29.01 0.49
C GLU A 259 -12.88 28.53 1.30
N ILE A 260 -12.70 27.46 2.10
CA ILE A 260 -13.78 26.92 2.94
C ILE A 260 -14.28 27.96 3.97
N LEU A 261 -13.38 28.72 4.59
CA LEU A 261 -13.76 29.73 5.58
C LEU A 261 -14.46 30.94 4.97
N GLN A 262 -14.11 31.35 3.76
CA GLN A 262 -14.78 32.43 3.03
C GLN A 262 -16.21 32.05 2.65
N GLU A 263 -16.42 30.85 2.11
CA GLU A 263 -17.75 30.34 1.78
C GLU A 263 -18.69 30.27 3.00
N ALA A 264 -18.15 30.05 4.20
CA ALA A 264 -18.92 30.05 5.43
C ALA A 264 -19.35 31.48 5.87
N GLY A 265 -18.55 32.50 5.54
CA GLY A 265 -18.82 33.90 5.86
C GLY A 265 -19.84 34.57 4.92
N ASP A 266 -19.92 34.11 3.67
CA ASP A 266 -20.83 34.64 2.64
C ASP A 266 -22.23 34.00 2.65
N GLY A 267 -22.52 33.15 3.64
CA GLY A 267 -23.86 32.62 3.87
C GLY A 267 -24.87 33.76 4.09
N PRO A 268 -26.10 33.66 3.53
CA PRO A 268 -27.08 34.74 3.61
C PRO A 268 -27.37 35.07 5.08
N ARG A 269 -27.01 36.29 5.50
CA ARG A 269 -27.43 36.86 6.78
C ARG A 269 -28.95 36.95 6.74
N ARG A 270 -29.62 35.95 7.32
CA ARG A 270 -31.06 35.98 7.57
C ARG A 270 -31.35 36.71 8.86
#